data_AF-A0A5J4KSB5-F1
#
_entry.id   AF-A0A5J4KSB5-F1
#
_cell.length_a   1.000
_cell.length_b   1.000
_cell.length_c   1.000
_cell.angle_alpha   90.00
_cell.angle_beta   90.00
_cell.angle_gamma   90.00
#
_symmetry.space_group_name_H-M   'P 1'
#
loop_
_entity.id
_entity.type
_entity.pdbx_description
1 polymer ?
#
loop_
_entity_poly.entity_id
_entity_poly.type
_entity_poly.pdbx_seq_one_letter_code
_entity_poly.pdbx_strand_id
1 'polypeptide(L)'
;MEKMTIKQAFQVMILYLDSYGQRINSEDIASLLGDLDTNIWDGDTTGDPAAWYDWMYCVQEVLLAEDKEARRIVELLITDERNKRGKDVAGNEVYLKNLDDGRQAWALLRNGRFLFGGIREEPREFNNLKPFTSPREPI
;
A
#
# COMPACT_ATOMS: atom_id res chain seq x y z
N MET A 1 -8.95 4.39 22.82
CA MET A 1 -8.54 5.16 21.62
C MET A 1 -9.23 4.51 20.44
N GLU A 2 -10.03 5.24 19.68
CA GLU A 2 -10.68 4.67 18.49
C GLU A 2 -9.62 4.42 17.40
N LYS A 3 -9.73 3.29 16.70
CA LYS A 3 -8.88 2.95 15.56
C LYS A 3 -9.70 3.08 14.29
N MET A 4 -9.15 3.80 13.31
CA MET A 4 -9.75 3.92 11.98
C MET A 4 -9.20 2.85 11.05
N THR A 5 -10.03 2.37 10.14
CA THR A 5 -9.55 1.59 8.99
C THR A 5 -8.84 2.50 8.00
N ILE A 6 -8.02 1.94 7.12
CA ILE A 6 -7.29 2.72 6.12
C ILE A 6 -8.23 3.37 5.10
N LYS A 7 -9.37 2.73 4.82
CA LYS A 7 -10.45 3.36 4.03
C LYS A 7 -11.06 4.55 4.76
N GLN A 8 -11.28 4.46 6.07
CA GLN A 8 -11.77 5.59 6.86
C GLN A 8 -10.75 6.73 6.92
N ALA A 9 -9.46 6.42 7.06
CA ALA A 9 -8.39 7.43 7.03
C ALA A 9 -8.33 8.14 5.68
N PHE A 10 -8.51 7.41 4.57
CA PHE A 10 -8.61 7.99 3.23
C PHE A 10 -9.82 8.92 3.09
N GLN A 11 -10.99 8.51 3.58
CA GLN A 11 -12.20 9.33 3.59
C GLN A 11 -12.02 10.60 4.41
N VAL A 12 -11.36 10.53 5.57
CA VAL A 12 -11.04 11.71 6.38
C VAL A 12 -10.10 12.67 5.62
N MET A 13 -9.11 12.15 4.90
CA MET A 13 -8.24 12.96 4.06
C MET A 13 -9.03 13.70 2.96
N ILE A 14 -9.94 13.00 2.26
CA ILE A 14 -10.81 13.61 1.25
C ILE A 14 -11.67 14.73 1.86
N LEU A 15 -12.34 14.47 2.99
CA LEU A 15 -13.20 15.45 3.66
C LEU A 15 -12.42 16.69 4.12
N TYR A 16 -11.19 16.49 4.60
CA TYR A 16 -10.30 17.58 4.98
C TYR A 16 -9.91 18.44 3.77
N LEU A 17 -9.51 17.81 2.67
CA LEU A 17 -9.13 18.51 1.44
C LEU A 17 -10.30 19.29 0.85
N ASP A 18 -11.50 18.71 0.79
CA ASP A 18 -12.71 19.39 0.32
C ASP A 18 -13.02 20.62 1.19
N SER A 19 -13.06 20.45 2.51
CA SER A 19 -13.29 21.56 3.45
C SER A 19 -12.26 22.67 3.33
N TYR A 20 -10.99 22.32 3.08
CA TYR A 20 -9.91 23.28 2.91
C TYR A 20 -9.99 23.98 1.55
N GLY A 21 -10.19 23.23 0.47
CA GLY A 21 -10.30 23.72 -0.90
C GLY A 21 -11.45 24.70 -1.07
N GLN A 22 -12.61 24.41 -0.49
CA GLN A 22 -13.76 25.33 -0.46
C GLN A 22 -13.43 26.64 0.26
N ARG A 23 -12.70 26.58 1.38
CA ARG A 23 -12.34 27.77 2.17
C ARG A 23 -11.46 28.75 1.40
N ILE A 24 -10.57 28.23 0.56
CA ILE A 24 -9.63 29.03 -0.23
C ILE A 24 -10.04 29.19 -1.70
N ASN A 25 -11.17 28.60 -2.10
CA ASN A 25 -11.67 28.54 -3.48
C ASN A 25 -10.61 28.03 -4.47
N SER A 26 -9.97 26.89 -4.18
CA SER A 26 -8.91 26.31 -5.03
C SER A 26 -9.48 25.34 -6.06
N GLU A 27 -9.33 25.70 -7.35
CA GLU A 27 -9.63 24.83 -8.48
C GLU A 27 -8.72 23.60 -8.55
N ASP A 28 -7.43 23.74 -8.18
CA ASP A 28 -6.49 22.62 -8.14
C ASP A 28 -6.93 21.52 -7.17
N ILE A 29 -7.40 21.90 -5.98
CA ILE A 29 -7.93 20.95 -5.00
C ILE A 29 -9.22 20.32 -5.51
N ALA A 30 -10.10 21.10 -6.16
CA ALA A 30 -11.32 20.55 -6.76
C ALA A 30 -11.01 19.52 -7.87
N SER A 31 -10.00 19.78 -8.69
CA SER A 31 -9.53 18.83 -9.70
C SER A 31 -8.99 17.55 -9.07
N LEU A 32 -8.13 17.66 -8.06
CA LEU A 32 -7.59 16.51 -7.32
C LEU A 32 -8.72 15.68 -6.68
N LEU A 33 -9.72 16.33 -6.09
CA LEU A 33 -10.86 15.63 -5.49
C LEU A 33 -11.68 14.86 -6.52
N GLY A 34 -11.73 15.33 -7.77
CA GLY A 34 -12.31 14.57 -8.88
C GLY A 34 -11.56 13.26 -9.15
N ASP A 35 -10.22 13.29 -9.13
CA ASP A 35 -9.38 12.09 -9.31
C ASP A 35 -9.53 11.11 -8.12
N LEU A 36 -9.72 11.65 -6.91
CA LEU A 36 -9.90 10.88 -5.67
C LEU A 36 -11.34 10.38 -5.45
N ASP A 37 -12.32 10.79 -6.25
CA ASP A 37 -13.72 10.49 -6.00
C ASP A 37 -13.99 8.98 -6.13
N THR A 38 -14.36 8.36 -5.00
CA THR A 38 -14.67 6.93 -4.91
C THR A 38 -16.11 6.60 -5.35
N ASN A 39 -16.94 7.61 -5.59
CA ASN A 39 -18.35 7.43 -6.01
C ASN A 39 -18.50 7.26 -7.52
N ILE A 40 -17.44 7.49 -8.30
CA ILE A 40 -17.45 7.33 -9.76
C ILE A 40 -17.53 5.84 -10.14
N TRP A 41 -17.00 4.94 -9.31
CA TRP A 41 -16.90 3.50 -9.61
C TRP A 41 -17.22 2.63 -8.38
N ASP A 42 -18.50 2.29 -8.15
CA ASP A 42 -19.02 1.30 -7.17
C ASP A 42 -18.31 1.23 -5.78
N GLY A 43 -17.69 2.32 -5.32
CA GLY A 43 -17.08 2.45 -3.98
C GLY A 43 -15.80 1.65 -3.71
N ASP A 44 -15.24 0.97 -4.71
CA ASP A 44 -14.11 0.02 -4.57
C ASP A 44 -12.77 0.59 -5.06
N THR A 45 -12.78 1.71 -5.79
CA THR A 45 -11.60 2.42 -6.29
C THR A 45 -11.86 3.92 -6.43
N THR A 46 -10.81 4.72 -6.48
CA THR A 46 -10.82 6.15 -6.85
C THR A 46 -11.10 6.34 -8.34
N GLY A 47 -11.53 7.53 -8.75
CA GLY A 47 -11.72 7.93 -10.14
C GLY A 47 -10.49 7.65 -11.01
N ASP A 48 -9.31 7.96 -10.48
CA ASP A 48 -8.02 7.46 -10.97
C ASP A 48 -7.52 6.30 -10.07
N PRO A 49 -7.48 5.05 -10.54
CA PRO A 49 -6.95 3.92 -9.77
C PRO A 49 -5.53 4.12 -9.24
N ALA A 50 -4.68 4.92 -9.91
CA ALA A 50 -3.32 5.20 -9.46
C ALA A 50 -3.29 5.94 -8.11
N ALA A 51 -4.25 6.83 -7.87
CA ALA A 51 -4.34 7.59 -6.63
C ALA A 51 -4.53 6.69 -5.39
N TRP A 52 -5.27 5.58 -5.54
CA TRP A 52 -5.38 4.58 -4.48
C TRP A 52 -4.04 3.89 -4.18
N TYR A 53 -3.24 3.59 -5.21
CA TYR A 53 -1.90 3.03 -5.00
C TYR A 53 -0.97 4.03 -4.29
N ASP A 54 -1.04 5.30 -4.65
CA ASP A 54 -0.23 6.35 -4.02
C ASP A 54 -0.62 6.56 -2.55
N TRP A 55 -1.91 6.52 -2.23
CA TRP A 55 -2.39 6.50 -0.85
C TRP A 55 -1.84 5.31 -0.08
N MET A 56 -1.96 4.11 -0.66
CA MET A 56 -1.49 2.88 -0.03
C MET A 56 0.04 2.86 0.18
N TYR A 57 0.80 3.51 -0.71
CA TYR A 57 2.23 3.75 -0.52
C TYR A 57 2.50 4.62 0.71
N CYS A 58 1.80 5.75 0.84
CA CYS A 58 1.93 6.61 2.02
C CYS A 58 1.60 5.86 3.32
N VAL A 59 0.52 5.07 3.31
CA VAL A 59 0.10 4.26 4.47
C VAL A 59 1.16 3.23 4.84
N GLN A 60 1.71 2.50 3.87
CA GLN A 60 2.74 1.50 4.10
C GLN A 60 4.01 2.11 4.70
N GLU A 61 4.46 3.24 4.18
CA GLU A 61 5.62 3.96 4.71
C GLU A 61 5.42 4.36 6.18
N VAL A 62 4.23 4.85 6.54
CA VAL A 62 3.91 5.22 7.93
C VAL A 62 3.87 3.99 8.84
N LEU A 63 3.12 2.95 8.46
CA LEU A 63 2.95 1.76 9.30
C LEU A 63 4.27 1.00 9.49
N LEU A 64 5.07 0.87 8.44
CA LEU A 64 6.38 0.21 8.51
C LEU A 64 7.38 1.05 9.35
N ALA A 65 7.29 2.38 9.32
CA ALA A 65 8.13 3.23 10.16
C ALA A 65 7.79 3.11 11.65
N GLU A 66 6.52 2.90 11.99
CA GLU A 66 6.07 2.69 13.38
C GLU A 66 6.46 1.31 13.91
N ASP A 67 6.38 0.26 13.09
CA ASP A 67 6.80 -1.10 13.45
C ASP A 67 8.27 -1.35 13.10
N LYS A 68 9.15 -0.96 14.03
CA LYS A 68 10.61 -1.13 13.90
C LYS A 68 11.04 -2.58 13.68
N GLU A 69 10.29 -3.54 14.21
CA GLU A 69 10.63 -4.96 14.06
C GLU A 69 10.25 -5.44 12.65
N ALA A 70 9.04 -5.11 12.20
CA ALA A 70 8.63 -5.38 10.82
C ALA A 70 9.58 -4.73 9.81
N ARG A 71 9.99 -3.48 10.05
CA ARG A 71 10.99 -2.79 9.23
C ARG A 71 12.30 -3.55 9.14
N ARG A 72 12.87 -3.95 10.28
CA ARG A 72 14.13 -4.70 10.32
C ARG A 72 14.01 -6.03 9.57
N ILE A 73 12.89 -6.74 9.75
CA ILE A 73 12.63 -8.01 9.08
C ILE A 73 12.54 -7.81 7.56
N VAL A 74 11.85 -6.77 7.10
CA VAL A 74 11.74 -6.43 5.67
C VAL A 74 13.09 -6.02 5.08
N GLU A 75 13.91 -5.26 5.80
CA GLU A 75 15.28 -4.91 5.38
C GLU A 75 16.17 -6.15 5.22
N LEU A 76 16.11 -7.10 6.16
CA LEU A 76 16.81 -8.38 6.07
C LEU A 76 16.25 -9.27 4.95
N LEU A 77 14.94 -9.19 4.70
CA LEU A 77 14.28 -9.95 3.64
C LEU A 77 14.84 -9.57 2.26
N ILE A 78 14.94 -8.27 1.96
CA ILE A 78 15.32 -7.76 0.63
C ILE A 78 16.83 -7.76 0.36
N THR A 79 17.65 -7.95 1.39
CA THR A 79 19.11 -8.02 1.26
C THR A 79 19.63 -9.43 0.95
N ASP A 80 18.77 -10.44 1.06
CA ASP A 80 19.10 -11.83 0.76
C ASP A 80 18.35 -12.30 -0.50
N GLU A 81 19.07 -12.40 -1.62
CA GLU A 81 18.54 -12.83 -2.91
C GLU A 81 17.87 -14.20 -2.89
N ARG A 82 18.15 -15.07 -1.89
CA ARG A 82 17.44 -16.35 -1.72
C ARG A 82 15.96 -16.17 -1.38
N ASN A 83 15.58 -14.99 -0.88
CA ASN A 83 14.19 -14.65 -0.60
C ASN A 83 13.43 -14.18 -1.85
N LYS A 84 14.12 -13.87 -2.96
CA LYS A 84 13.49 -13.49 -4.22
C LYS A 84 12.71 -14.68 -4.80
N ARG A 85 11.51 -14.42 -5.31
CA ARG A 85 10.61 -15.44 -5.90
C ARG A 85 10.42 -15.26 -7.39
N GLY A 86 10.62 -14.04 -7.89
CA GLY A 86 10.48 -13.71 -9.30
C GLY A 86 9.82 -12.35 -9.48
N LYS A 87 9.25 -12.12 -10.65
CA LYS A 87 8.46 -10.93 -10.95
C LYS A 87 6.98 -11.26 -11.07
N ASP A 88 6.13 -10.46 -10.46
CA ASP A 88 4.68 -10.55 -10.66
C ASP A 88 4.26 -10.02 -12.05
N VAL A 89 2.97 -10.11 -12.37
CA VAL A 89 2.43 -9.64 -13.66
C VAL A 89 2.62 -8.15 -13.91
N ALA A 90 2.72 -7.36 -12.83
CA ALA A 90 2.99 -5.94 -12.94
C ALA A 90 4.47 -5.68 -13.26
N GLY A 91 5.37 -6.62 -12.98
CA GLY A 91 6.82 -6.51 -13.14
C GLY A 91 7.58 -6.22 -11.84
N ASN A 92 6.91 -6.33 -10.69
CA ASN A 92 7.51 -6.13 -9.37
C ASN A 92 8.28 -7.37 -8.96
N GLU A 93 9.51 -7.19 -8.49
CA GLU A 93 10.30 -8.24 -7.87
C GLU A 93 9.72 -8.57 -6.49
N VAL A 94 9.33 -9.83 -6.30
CA VAL A 94 8.68 -10.30 -5.08
C VAL A 94 9.70 -11.03 -4.20
N TYR A 95 9.78 -10.63 -2.94
CA TYR A 95 10.59 -11.29 -1.90
C TYR A 95 9.67 -11.85 -0.84
N LEU A 96 9.87 -13.12 -0.42
CA LEU A 96 9.07 -13.79 0.59
C LEU A 96 9.93 -14.62 1.54
N LYS A 97 9.57 -14.60 2.82
CA LYS A 97 10.13 -15.49 3.84
C LYS A 97 9.09 -15.81 4.90
N ASN A 98 8.81 -17.10 5.10
CA ASN A 98 8.00 -17.55 6.23
C ASN A 98 8.85 -17.42 7.51
N LEU A 99 8.24 -16.92 8.57
CA LEU A 99 8.83 -16.70 9.88
C LEU A 99 8.53 -17.91 10.78
N ASP A 100 9.32 -18.08 11.83
CA ASP A 100 9.21 -19.23 12.74
C ASP A 100 7.88 -19.27 13.53
N ASP A 101 7.21 -18.12 13.65
CA ASP A 101 5.91 -17.96 14.31
C ASP A 101 4.71 -18.22 13.39
N GLY A 102 4.95 -18.64 12.14
CA GLY A 102 3.92 -18.93 11.16
C GLY A 102 3.51 -17.75 10.29
N ARG A 103 3.96 -16.53 10.60
CA ARG A 103 3.73 -15.34 9.77
C ARG A 103 4.63 -15.35 8.54
N GLN A 104 4.43 -14.39 7.63
CA GLN A 104 5.27 -14.24 6.44
C GLN A 104 5.73 -12.80 6.27
N ALA A 105 7.04 -12.61 6.14
CA ALA A 105 7.62 -11.37 5.65
C ALA A 105 7.54 -11.32 4.12
N TRP A 106 7.14 -10.18 3.58
CA TRP A 106 7.03 -9.97 2.14
C TRP A 106 7.52 -8.57 1.75
N ALA A 107 8.03 -8.44 0.53
CA ALA A 107 8.39 -7.15 -0.04
C ALA A 107 8.32 -7.15 -1.57
N LEU A 108 8.09 -5.96 -2.12
CA LEU A 108 8.05 -5.66 -3.54
C LEU A 108 9.10 -4.63 -3.87
N LEU A 109 9.94 -4.94 -4.85
CA LEU A 109 10.90 -4.02 -5.44
C LEU A 109 10.55 -3.75 -6.92
N ARG A 110 10.82 -2.55 -7.38
CA ARG A 110 10.74 -2.16 -8.79
C ARG A 110 12.03 -1.48 -9.19
N ASN A 111 12.74 -2.07 -10.15
CA ASN A 111 14.02 -1.53 -10.62
C ASN A 111 15.01 -1.25 -9.47
N GLY A 112 15.06 -2.16 -8.48
CA GLY A 112 15.92 -2.02 -7.30
C GLY A 112 15.42 -1.06 -6.22
N ARG A 113 14.29 -0.37 -6.43
CA ARG A 113 13.66 0.49 -5.42
C ARG A 113 12.60 -0.29 -4.65
N PHE A 114 12.65 -0.23 -3.32
CA PHE A 114 11.59 -0.73 -2.44
C PHE A 114 10.28 0.01 -2.74
N LEU A 115 9.20 -0.75 -2.95
CA LEU A 115 7.85 -0.22 -3.12
C LEU A 115 7.01 -0.47 -1.88
N PHE A 116 6.88 -1.73 -1.48
CA PHE A 116 5.99 -2.16 -0.39
C PHE A 116 6.61 -3.33 0.35
N GLY A 117 6.22 -3.51 1.61
CA GLY A 117 6.61 -4.69 2.36
C GLY A 117 6.12 -4.63 3.79
N GLY A 118 6.06 -5.79 4.41
CA GLY A 118 5.59 -5.92 5.78
C GLY A 118 5.56 -7.37 6.22
N ILE A 119 4.82 -7.61 7.29
CA ILE A 119 4.55 -8.94 7.82
C ILE A 119 3.06 -9.20 7.69
N ARG A 120 2.67 -10.37 7.19
CA ARG A 120 1.28 -10.81 7.14
C ARG A 120 1.09 -12.04 8.02
N GLU A 121 -0.09 -12.13 8.63
CA GLU A 121 -0.47 -13.27 9.47
C GLU A 121 -0.64 -14.55 8.66
N GLU A 122 -1.26 -14.46 7.48
CA GLU A 122 -1.50 -15.60 6.60
C GLU A 122 -0.49 -15.62 5.45
N PRO A 123 0.42 -16.61 5.39
CA PRO A 123 1.37 -16.74 4.29
C PRO A 123 0.68 -16.88 2.94
N ARG A 124 1.25 -16.23 1.93
CA ARG A 124 0.76 -16.30 0.56
C ARG A 124 1.82 -16.85 -0.37
N GLU A 125 1.39 -17.72 -1.27
CA GLU A 125 2.25 -18.25 -2.32
C GLU A 125 2.45 -17.23 -3.44
N PHE A 126 3.66 -17.23 -3.99
CA PHE A 126 3.97 -16.40 -5.15
C PHE A 126 3.27 -16.95 -6.40
N ASN A 127 2.63 -16.05 -7.15
CA ASN A 127 2.03 -16.34 -8.44
C ASN A 127 2.40 -15.24 -9.43
N ASN A 128 3.15 -15.60 -10.47
CA ASN A 128 3.63 -14.66 -11.49
C ASN A 128 2.54 -14.17 -12.45
N LEU A 129 1.35 -14.77 -12.44
CA LEU A 129 0.22 -14.39 -13.30
C LEU A 129 -0.74 -13.39 -12.62
N LYS A 130 -0.49 -13.03 -11.36
CA LYS A 130 -1.32 -12.10 -10.59
C LYS A 130 -0.44 -11.06 -9.90
N PRO A 131 -0.93 -9.82 -9.67
CA PRO A 131 -0.21 -8.87 -8.84
C PRO A 131 -0.08 -9.46 -7.43
N PHE A 132 1.10 -9.33 -6.83
CA PHE A 132 1.34 -9.90 -5.51
C PHE A 132 0.53 -9.14 -4.43
N THR A 133 0.43 -7.82 -4.57
CA THR A 133 -0.48 -6.99 -3.79
C THR A 133 -1.68 -6.58 -4.64
N SER A 134 -2.88 -6.97 -4.22
CA SER A 134 -4.08 -6.19 -4.53
C SER A 134 -4.16 -5.12 -3.45
N PRO A 135 -4.35 -3.84 -3.76
CA PRO A 135 -4.24 -2.74 -2.79
C PRO A 135 -5.40 -2.69 -1.78
N ARG A 136 -6.10 -3.81 -1.57
CA ARG A 136 -7.24 -3.93 -0.65
C ARG A 136 -6.81 -4.17 0.81
N GLU A 137 -5.58 -4.61 1.03
CA GLU A 137 -5.10 -4.99 2.36
C GLU A 137 -3.64 -4.54 2.56
N PRO A 138 -3.42 -3.47 3.32
CA PRO A 138 -2.12 -3.18 3.92
C PRO A 138 -1.95 -4.03 5.19
N ILE A 139 -0.73 -4.56 5.39
CA ILE A 139 -0.22 -5.33 6.55
C ILE A 139 -1.29 -6.16 7.26
#